data_AF-A0A946CKP1-F1
#
_entry.id   AF-A0A946CKP1-F1
#
_cell.length_a   1.000
_cell.length_b   1.000
_cell.length_c   1.000
_cell.angle_alpha   90.00
_cell.angle_beta   90.00
_cell.angle_gamma   90.00
#
_symmetry.space_group_name_H-M   'P 1'
#
loop_
_entity.id
_entity.type
_entity.pdbx_description
1 polymer ?
#
loop_
_entity_poly.entity_id
_entity_poly.type
_entity_poly.pdbx_seq_one_letter_code
_entity_poly.pdbx_strand_id
1 'polypeptide(L)'
;MSLVALLAGERHTDRPATACPVIASYAIKINDTLDCDTRQGLKLLATRIMGTNDGRHAERAWLLARVCVNEVFVYLMEDIGAPATVIADLPRMPLEIDSSFDFKQLSSELQLVGRHYGMERSRLADFRYLLRACNRGSTEFVASAAAVTIVDCARLSEIPLEDNRYWDIGVGMFDRLCDVGLNERVPGRVMEESLMTMGAQARAEFAFKPLLVWLVNGLRKLPKPA
;
A
#
# COMPACT_ATOMS: atom_id res chain seq x y z
N MET A 1 1.79 -12.91 4.01
CA MET A 1 2.93 -13.16 3.11
C MET A 1 3.19 -14.64 2.86
N SER A 2 2.94 -15.52 3.83
CA SER A 2 3.16 -16.96 3.68
C SER A 2 2.36 -17.64 2.55
N LEU A 3 1.18 -17.11 2.15
CA LEU A 3 0.49 -17.57 0.94
C LEU A 3 1.29 -17.26 -0.35
N VAL A 4 1.96 -16.11 -0.41
CA VAL A 4 2.84 -15.75 -1.54
C VAL A 4 4.01 -16.73 -1.63
N ALA A 5 4.64 -17.04 -0.49
CA ALA A 5 5.70 -18.04 -0.41
C ALA A 5 5.21 -19.41 -0.91
N LEU A 6 4.04 -19.86 -0.43
CA LEU A 6 3.43 -21.12 -0.87
C LEU A 6 3.23 -21.15 -2.38
N LEU A 7 2.56 -20.13 -2.95
CA LEU A 7 2.26 -20.07 -4.39
C LEU A 7 3.54 -20.04 -5.25
N ALA A 8 4.61 -19.44 -4.74
CA ALA A 8 5.92 -19.39 -5.39
C ALA A 8 6.74 -20.69 -5.24
N GLY A 9 6.26 -21.67 -4.47
CA GLY A 9 7.01 -22.89 -4.16
C GLY A 9 8.17 -22.66 -3.18
N GLU A 10 8.16 -21.55 -2.46
CA GLU A 10 9.16 -21.23 -1.45
C GLU A 10 8.82 -21.89 -0.10
N ARG A 11 9.83 -22.03 0.78
CA ARG A 11 9.60 -22.46 2.16
C ARG A 11 8.65 -21.49 2.86
N HIS A 12 7.78 -21.99 3.73
CA HIS A 12 6.90 -21.13 4.55
C HIS A 12 7.68 -20.00 5.23
N THR A 13 7.38 -18.76 4.86
CA THR A 13 8.05 -17.55 5.33
C THR A 13 7.13 -16.34 5.13
N ASP A 14 7.33 -15.30 5.94
CA ASP A 14 6.72 -13.99 5.72
C ASP A 14 7.59 -13.03 4.90
N ARG A 15 8.79 -13.48 4.52
CA ARG A 15 9.70 -12.76 3.61
C ARG A 15 10.04 -13.60 2.39
N PRO A 16 9.07 -13.87 1.50
CA PRO A 16 9.35 -14.64 0.29
C PRO A 16 10.28 -13.85 -0.64
N ALA A 17 11.23 -14.55 -1.23
CA ALA A 17 12.23 -14.00 -2.14
C ALA A 17 11.60 -13.43 -3.41
N THR A 18 10.45 -13.95 -3.84
CA THR A 18 9.71 -13.42 -5.00
C THR A 18 9.06 -12.06 -4.76
N ALA A 19 8.85 -11.66 -3.50
CA ALA A 19 8.10 -10.44 -3.17
C ALA A 19 9.02 -9.29 -2.74
N CYS A 20 8.63 -8.07 -3.11
CA CYS A 20 9.30 -6.86 -2.67
C CYS A 20 9.23 -6.76 -1.13
N PRO A 21 10.37 -6.56 -0.42
CA PRO A 21 10.37 -6.41 1.04
C PRO A 21 9.54 -5.21 1.52
N VAL A 22 9.46 -4.14 0.72
CA VAL A 22 8.56 -2.98 0.98
C VAL A 22 7.08 -3.41 0.99
N ILE A 23 6.65 -4.20 0.00
CA ILE A 23 5.28 -4.73 -0.05
C ILE A 23 5.06 -5.69 1.12
N ALA A 24 6.01 -6.56 1.44
CA ALA A 24 5.90 -7.49 2.56
C ALA A 24 5.72 -6.75 3.90
N SER A 25 6.56 -5.74 4.17
CA SER A 25 6.49 -4.90 5.37
C SER A 25 5.13 -4.21 5.51
N TYR A 26 4.62 -3.65 4.41
CA TYR A 26 3.29 -3.04 4.36
C TYR A 26 2.18 -4.08 4.58
N ALA A 27 2.24 -5.19 3.83
CA ALA A 27 1.21 -6.23 3.79
C ALA A 27 0.98 -6.88 5.15
N ILE A 28 2.06 -7.19 5.87
CA ILE A 28 1.98 -7.80 7.20
C ILE A 28 1.16 -6.89 8.14
N LYS A 29 1.49 -5.60 8.18
CA LYS A 29 0.81 -4.64 9.07
C LYS A 29 -0.67 -4.48 8.74
N ILE A 30 -1.04 -4.34 7.47
CA ILE A 30 -2.45 -4.26 7.07
C ILE A 30 -3.17 -5.59 7.39
N ASN A 31 -2.60 -6.72 6.98
CA ASN A 31 -3.19 -8.05 7.18
C ASN A 31 -3.50 -8.36 8.65
N ASP A 32 -2.60 -8.00 9.56
CA ASP A 32 -2.73 -8.28 11.00
C ASP A 32 -3.83 -7.45 11.67
N THR A 33 -4.29 -6.40 11.00
CA THR A 33 -5.26 -5.44 11.55
C THR A 33 -6.68 -5.67 11.06
N LEU A 34 -6.85 -6.33 9.91
CA LEU A 34 -8.15 -6.70 9.35
C LEU A 34 -8.79 -7.86 10.12
N ASP A 35 -10.11 -7.90 10.15
CA ASP A 35 -10.87 -9.06 10.61
C ASP A 35 -10.69 -10.27 9.66
N CYS A 36 -11.19 -11.43 10.09
CA CYS A 36 -11.01 -12.68 9.35
C CYS A 36 -11.61 -12.67 7.94
N ASP A 37 -12.76 -12.02 7.75
CA ASP A 37 -13.51 -12.04 6.51
C ASP A 37 -12.87 -11.07 5.50
N THR A 38 -12.58 -9.85 5.93
CA THR A 38 -11.90 -8.86 5.09
C THR A 38 -10.51 -9.34 4.67
N ARG A 39 -9.79 -10.03 5.57
CA ARG A 39 -8.50 -10.64 5.26
C ARG A 39 -8.58 -11.69 4.15
N GLN A 40 -9.72 -12.39 3.98
CA GLN A 40 -9.87 -13.34 2.86
C GLN A 40 -9.77 -12.66 1.51
N GLY A 41 -10.28 -11.41 1.39
CA GLY A 41 -10.20 -10.62 0.17
C GLY A 41 -8.76 -10.39 -0.30
N LEU A 42 -7.81 -10.27 0.64
CA LEU A 42 -6.39 -10.07 0.32
C LEU A 42 -5.74 -11.27 -0.36
N LYS A 43 -6.33 -12.48 -0.28
CA LYS A 43 -5.78 -13.67 -0.93
C LYS A 43 -5.65 -13.49 -2.44
N LEU A 44 -6.57 -12.75 -3.06
CA LEU A 44 -6.57 -12.47 -4.50
C LEU A 44 -5.36 -11.64 -4.95
N LEU A 45 -4.73 -10.91 -4.02
CA LEU A 45 -3.56 -10.09 -4.29
C LEU A 45 -2.25 -10.90 -4.25
N ALA A 46 -2.26 -12.11 -3.67
CA ALA A 46 -1.06 -12.90 -3.46
C ALA A 46 -0.29 -13.16 -4.77
N THR A 47 -1.00 -13.44 -5.87
CA THR A 47 -0.39 -13.66 -7.20
C THR A 47 0.19 -12.38 -7.79
N ARG A 48 -0.42 -11.22 -7.55
CA ARG A 48 0.09 -9.91 -8.01
C ARG A 48 1.38 -9.50 -7.29
N ILE A 49 1.54 -9.93 -6.04
CA ILE A 49 2.73 -9.65 -5.23
C ILE A 49 3.93 -10.49 -5.71
N MET A 50 3.71 -11.66 -6.31
CA MET A 50 4.80 -12.48 -6.83
C MET A 50 5.55 -11.78 -7.98
N GLY A 51 6.88 -11.86 -7.96
CA GLY A 51 7.75 -11.18 -8.92
C GLY A 51 7.97 -9.69 -8.63
N THR A 52 7.35 -9.12 -7.59
CA THR A 52 7.57 -7.70 -7.24
C THR A 52 8.95 -7.42 -6.67
N ASN A 53 9.75 -8.44 -6.35
CA ASN A 53 11.16 -8.25 -5.98
C ASN A 53 12.03 -7.91 -7.21
N ASP A 54 11.71 -6.80 -7.87
CA ASP A 54 12.25 -6.34 -9.15
C ASP A 54 13.22 -5.15 -8.98
N GLY A 55 13.69 -4.89 -7.75
CA GLY A 55 14.60 -3.79 -7.44
C GLY A 55 13.94 -2.41 -7.28
N ARG A 56 12.63 -2.26 -7.53
CA ARG A 56 11.92 -0.96 -7.47
C ARG A 56 11.44 -0.60 -6.06
N HIS A 57 12.27 -0.85 -5.05
CA HIS A 57 11.92 -0.63 -3.65
C HIS A 57 11.73 0.86 -3.32
N ALA A 58 12.60 1.71 -3.85
CA ALA A 58 12.54 3.15 -3.64
C ALA A 58 11.25 3.77 -4.22
N GLU A 59 10.84 3.34 -5.42
CA GLU A 59 9.60 3.79 -6.07
C GLU A 59 8.36 3.43 -5.25
N ARG A 60 8.31 2.20 -4.73
CA ARG A 60 7.19 1.75 -3.90
C ARG A 60 7.14 2.46 -2.55
N ALA A 61 8.30 2.69 -1.94
CA ALA A 61 8.39 3.46 -0.69
C ALA A 61 7.99 4.93 -0.92
N TRP A 62 8.44 5.54 -2.01
CA TRP A 62 8.05 6.90 -2.39
C TRP A 62 6.54 7.02 -2.60
N LEU A 63 5.95 6.07 -3.34
CA LEU A 63 4.51 6.01 -3.54
C LEU A 63 3.75 5.94 -2.21
N LEU A 64 4.16 5.09 -1.27
CA LEU A 64 3.52 4.99 0.05
C LEU A 64 3.61 6.30 0.83
N ALA A 65 4.78 6.91 0.88
CA ALA A 65 4.97 8.18 1.58
C ALA A 65 4.11 9.29 0.95
N ARG A 66 4.12 9.38 -0.38
CA ARG A 66 3.33 10.35 -1.15
C ARG A 66 1.84 10.18 -0.90
N VAL A 67 1.32 8.96 -0.90
CA VAL A 67 -0.10 8.71 -0.62
C VAL A 67 -0.46 9.10 0.81
N CYS A 68 0.38 8.78 1.79
CA CYS A 68 0.14 9.22 3.15
C CYS A 68 0.06 10.75 3.24
N VAL A 69 1.04 11.47 2.67
CA VAL A 69 1.06 12.94 2.72
C VAL A 69 -0.06 13.58 1.90
N ASN A 70 -0.29 13.10 0.68
CA ASN A 70 -1.17 13.78 -0.26
C ASN A 70 -2.63 13.32 -0.18
N GLU A 71 -2.91 12.15 0.39
CA GLU A 71 -4.27 11.61 0.49
C GLU A 71 -4.67 11.43 1.96
N VAL A 72 -3.91 10.65 2.75
CA VAL A 72 -4.27 10.35 4.15
C VAL A 72 -4.24 11.60 5.04
N PHE A 73 -3.20 12.44 4.93
CA PHE A 73 -3.13 13.68 5.71
C PHE A 73 -4.25 14.66 5.32
N VAL A 74 -4.63 14.70 4.05
CA VAL A 74 -5.76 15.53 3.58
C VAL A 74 -7.07 15.09 4.23
N TYR A 75 -7.36 13.79 4.20
CA TYR A 75 -8.56 13.25 4.82
C TYR A 75 -8.59 13.52 6.32
N LEU A 76 -7.44 13.41 7.00
CA LEU A 76 -7.34 13.79 8.40
C LEU A 76 -7.65 15.27 8.63
N MET A 77 -7.16 16.16 7.77
CA MET A 77 -7.44 17.59 7.87
C MET A 77 -8.93 17.89 7.62
N GLU A 78 -9.58 17.17 6.71
CA GLU A 78 -11.02 17.24 6.49
C GLU A 78 -11.80 16.76 7.72
N ASP A 79 -11.42 15.62 8.30
CA ASP A 79 -12.10 15.04 9.48
C ASP A 79 -12.05 15.96 10.70
N ILE A 80 -10.96 16.72 10.87
CA ILE A 80 -10.84 17.71 11.96
C ILE A 80 -11.45 19.08 11.59
N GLY A 81 -12.13 19.19 10.44
CA GLY A 81 -12.87 20.38 10.04
C GLY A 81 -12.02 21.51 9.47
N ALA A 82 -10.84 21.22 8.90
CA ALA A 82 -10.03 22.24 8.26
C ALA A 82 -10.74 22.82 7.01
N PRO A 83 -10.66 24.14 6.76
CA PRO A 83 -11.25 24.75 5.58
C PRO A 83 -10.68 24.19 4.27
N ALA A 84 -11.52 24.10 3.23
CA ALA A 84 -11.10 23.66 1.90
C ALA A 84 -9.93 24.47 1.32
N THR A 85 -9.86 25.78 1.62
CA THR A 85 -8.74 26.64 1.22
C THR A 85 -7.42 26.17 1.82
N VAL A 86 -7.42 25.78 3.09
CA VAL A 86 -6.24 25.25 3.77
C VAL A 86 -5.85 23.89 3.20
N ILE A 87 -6.84 23.03 2.92
CA ILE A 87 -6.60 21.71 2.31
C ILE A 87 -5.96 21.84 0.92
N ALA A 88 -6.40 22.82 0.13
CA ALA A 88 -5.83 23.11 -1.18
C ALA A 88 -4.35 23.55 -1.09
N ASP A 89 -4.00 24.29 -0.04
CA ASP A 89 -2.65 24.85 0.19
C ASP A 89 -1.74 23.94 1.04
N LEU A 90 -2.18 22.73 1.41
CA LEU A 90 -1.36 21.79 2.17
C LEU A 90 -0.08 21.43 1.40
N PRO A 91 1.09 21.35 2.07
CA PRO A 91 2.32 20.96 1.42
C PRO A 91 2.23 19.51 0.93
N ARG A 92 2.74 19.25 -0.29
CA ARG A 92 2.59 17.97 -0.99
C ARG A 92 3.95 17.37 -1.35
N MET A 93 4.00 16.04 -1.40
CA MET A 93 5.09 15.33 -2.06
C MET A 93 4.90 15.34 -3.59
N PRO A 94 5.97 15.52 -4.39
CA PRO A 94 5.86 15.50 -5.84
C PRO A 94 5.50 14.11 -6.37
N LEU A 95 4.96 14.08 -7.60
CA LEU A 95 4.58 12.83 -8.26
C LEU A 95 5.82 11.97 -8.52
N GLU A 96 6.82 12.55 -9.16
CA GLU A 96 8.09 11.90 -9.46
C GLU A 96 9.00 11.83 -8.23
N ILE A 97 9.89 10.84 -8.22
CA ILE A 97 10.88 10.69 -7.16
C ILE A 97 11.90 11.82 -7.28
N ASP A 98 12.07 12.54 -6.19
CA ASP A 98 13.07 13.58 -6.07
C ASP A 98 14.01 13.24 -4.89
N SER A 99 15.26 12.91 -5.21
CA SER A 99 16.29 12.60 -4.21
C SER A 99 16.75 13.82 -3.42
N SER A 100 16.47 15.02 -3.90
CA SER A 100 16.77 16.30 -3.24
C SER A 100 15.61 16.83 -2.39
N PHE A 101 14.49 16.12 -2.37
CA PHE A 101 13.28 16.55 -1.65
C PHE A 101 13.52 16.71 -0.15
N ASP A 102 13.18 17.88 0.40
CA ASP A 102 13.38 18.19 1.81
C ASP A 102 12.25 17.62 2.70
N PHE A 103 12.42 16.36 3.09
CA PHE A 103 11.52 15.68 4.03
C PHE A 103 11.44 16.34 5.41
N LYS A 104 12.48 17.07 5.84
CA LYS A 104 12.50 17.73 7.16
C LYS A 104 11.65 18.99 7.14
N GLN A 105 11.77 19.78 6.06
CA GLN A 105 10.92 20.94 5.83
C GLN A 105 9.45 20.51 5.73
N LEU A 106 9.14 19.54 4.85
CA LEU A 106 7.77 19.02 4.72
C LEU A 106 7.22 18.54 6.07
N SER A 107 8.02 17.78 6.83
CA SER A 107 7.60 17.34 8.15
C SER A 107 7.29 18.53 9.04
N SER A 108 8.12 19.57 9.08
CA SER A 108 7.92 20.74 9.93
C SER A 108 6.65 21.51 9.57
N GLU A 109 6.35 21.64 8.28
CA GLU A 109 5.15 22.30 7.77
C GLU A 109 3.88 21.51 8.11
N LEU A 110 3.85 20.19 7.88
CA LEU A 110 2.73 19.33 8.28
C LEU A 110 2.47 19.37 9.80
N GLN A 111 3.55 19.39 10.59
CA GLN A 111 3.44 19.52 12.05
C GLN A 111 2.86 20.88 12.47
N LEU A 112 3.25 21.96 11.78
CA LEU A 112 2.76 23.30 12.06
C LEU A 112 1.26 23.40 11.76
N VAL A 113 0.85 23.02 10.55
CA VAL A 113 -0.55 23.11 10.11
C VAL A 113 -1.44 22.17 10.92
N GLY A 114 -1.04 20.91 11.14
CA GLY A 114 -1.85 19.98 11.91
C GLY A 114 -2.03 20.41 13.36
N ARG A 115 -1.00 20.96 14.02
CA ARG A 115 -1.16 21.53 15.36
C ARG A 115 -2.11 22.73 15.39
N HIS A 116 -2.05 23.59 14.37
CA HIS A 116 -2.92 24.76 14.28
C HIS A 116 -4.41 24.36 14.23
N TYR A 117 -4.74 23.26 13.55
CA TYR A 117 -6.10 22.71 13.47
C TYR A 117 -6.42 21.67 14.56
N GLY A 118 -5.60 21.57 15.61
CA GLY A 118 -5.90 20.70 16.75
C GLY A 118 -5.71 19.20 16.49
N MET A 119 -4.95 18.81 15.46
CA MET A 119 -4.62 17.40 15.21
C MET A 119 -3.88 16.80 16.41
N GLU A 120 -4.28 15.57 16.78
CA GLU A 120 -3.67 14.83 17.87
C GLU A 120 -2.16 14.63 17.68
N ARG A 121 -1.41 14.71 18.79
CA ARG A 121 0.05 14.58 18.77
C ARG A 121 0.53 13.21 18.28
N SER A 122 -0.24 12.15 18.53
CA SER A 122 0.03 10.79 18.07
C SER A 122 0.01 10.72 16.54
N ARG A 123 -1.08 11.16 15.91
CA ARG A 123 -1.22 11.20 14.44
C ARG A 123 -0.08 11.98 13.79
N LEU A 124 0.23 13.15 14.35
CA LEU A 124 1.37 13.94 13.92
C LEU A 124 2.72 13.22 14.10
N ALA A 125 2.89 12.43 15.16
CA ALA A 125 4.10 11.65 15.34
C ALA A 125 4.27 10.55 14.26
N ASP A 126 3.17 9.97 13.77
CA ASP A 126 3.22 8.95 12.72
C ASP A 126 3.73 9.51 11.40
N PHE A 127 3.21 10.66 10.95
CA PHE A 127 3.72 11.36 9.77
C PHE A 127 5.19 11.77 9.92
N ARG A 128 5.57 12.24 11.13
CA ARG A 128 6.97 12.58 11.41
C ARG A 128 7.87 11.35 11.32
N TYR A 129 7.41 10.20 11.82
CA TYR A 129 8.16 8.94 11.76
C TYR A 129 8.30 8.44 10.32
N LEU A 130 7.22 8.49 9.54
CA LEU A 130 7.21 8.19 8.11
C LEU A 130 8.23 9.03 7.32
N LEU A 131 8.18 10.36 7.47
CA LEU A 131 9.08 11.27 6.75
C LEU A 131 10.54 11.14 7.22
N ARG A 132 10.76 10.82 8.50
CA ARG A 132 12.10 10.48 9.01
C ARG A 132 12.63 9.19 8.40
N ALA A 133 11.79 8.18 8.18
CA ALA A 133 12.18 6.95 7.49
C ALA A 133 12.55 7.23 6.02
N CYS A 134 11.81 8.12 5.35
CA CYS A 134 12.13 8.58 3.99
C CYS A 134 13.51 9.27 3.94
N ASN A 135 13.75 10.24 4.84
CA ASN A 135 15.03 10.94 4.94
C ASN A 135 16.23 10.02 5.23
N ARG A 136 15.99 8.82 5.78
CA ARG A 136 17.03 7.81 6.04
C ARG A 136 17.21 6.80 4.90
N GLY A 137 16.42 6.89 3.83
CA GLY A 137 16.42 5.91 2.74
C GLY A 137 15.95 4.51 3.16
N SER A 138 15.25 4.38 4.29
CA SER A 138 14.86 3.08 4.85
C SER A 138 13.50 2.61 4.31
N THR A 139 13.50 2.03 3.11
CA THR A 139 12.26 1.71 2.35
C THR A 139 11.28 0.79 3.10
N GLU A 140 11.76 -0.24 3.80
CA GLU A 140 10.90 -1.11 4.62
C GLU A 140 10.29 -0.39 5.83
N PHE A 141 11.02 0.55 6.44
CA PHE A 141 10.50 1.37 7.53
C PHE A 141 9.49 2.41 7.04
N VAL A 142 9.68 2.96 5.83
CA VAL A 142 8.66 3.79 5.18
C VAL A 142 7.37 2.99 5.02
N ALA A 143 7.46 1.75 4.53
CA ALA A 143 6.29 0.89 4.38
C ALA A 143 5.59 0.58 5.70
N SER A 144 6.34 0.18 6.74
CA SER A 144 5.74 -0.08 8.05
C SER A 144 5.13 1.17 8.66
N ALA A 145 5.77 2.34 8.52
CA ALA A 145 5.25 3.60 9.01
C ALA A 145 3.95 3.99 8.30
N ALA A 146 3.91 3.88 6.97
CA ALA A 146 2.73 4.17 6.17
C ALA A 146 1.55 3.27 6.56
N ALA A 147 1.78 1.97 6.74
CA ALA A 147 0.73 1.06 7.19
C ALA A 147 0.19 1.43 8.58
N VAL A 148 1.08 1.74 9.54
CA VAL A 148 0.66 2.18 10.88
C VAL A 148 -0.15 3.47 10.80
N THR A 149 0.31 4.48 10.05
CA THR A 149 -0.42 5.73 9.86
C THR A 149 -1.84 5.48 9.33
N ILE A 150 -1.99 4.68 8.28
CA ILE A 150 -3.30 4.36 7.68
C ILE A 150 -4.19 3.63 8.69
N VAL A 151 -3.68 2.61 9.35
CA VAL A 151 -4.43 1.80 10.33
C VAL A 151 -4.90 2.65 11.51
N ASP A 152 -4.03 3.52 12.04
CA ASP A 152 -4.38 4.36 13.18
C ASP A 152 -5.42 5.40 12.79
N CYS A 153 -5.34 5.98 11.58
CA CYS A 153 -6.39 6.86 11.05
C CYS A 153 -7.72 6.12 10.91
N ALA A 154 -7.70 4.91 10.34
CA ALA A 154 -8.89 4.11 10.13
C ALA A 154 -9.57 3.75 11.47
N ARG A 155 -8.80 3.29 12.45
CA ARG A 155 -9.30 2.90 13.78
C ARG A 155 -9.91 4.06 14.55
N LEU A 156 -9.32 5.25 14.44
CA LEU A 156 -9.76 6.43 15.20
C LEU A 156 -10.88 7.22 14.51
N SER A 157 -11.26 6.87 13.29
CA SER A 157 -12.35 7.53 12.58
C SER A 157 -13.74 7.19 13.11
N GLU A 158 -13.88 6.13 13.91
CA GLU A 158 -15.18 5.56 14.36
C GLU A 158 -16.13 5.15 13.22
N ILE A 159 -15.67 5.18 11.97
CA ILE A 159 -16.43 4.79 10.77
C ILE A 159 -16.32 3.26 10.58
N PRO A 160 -17.44 2.56 10.34
CA PRO A 160 -17.43 1.13 9.98
C PRO A 160 -16.49 0.83 8.81
N LEU A 161 -15.87 -0.35 8.83
CA LEU A 161 -14.85 -0.78 7.86
C LEU A 161 -15.26 -0.56 6.40
N GLU A 162 -16.52 -0.85 6.06
CA GLU A 162 -17.11 -0.76 4.72
C GLU A 162 -17.28 0.68 4.19
N ASP A 163 -17.36 1.67 5.06
CA ASP A 163 -17.51 3.09 4.71
C ASP A 163 -16.22 3.88 4.97
N ASN A 164 -15.15 3.19 5.38
CA ASN A 164 -13.95 3.82 5.88
C ASN A 164 -12.92 4.04 4.77
N ARG A 165 -12.87 5.27 4.27
CA ARG A 165 -11.92 5.70 3.23
C ARG A 165 -10.44 5.43 3.53
N TYR A 166 -10.04 5.34 4.79
CA TYR A 166 -8.67 4.97 5.14
C TYR A 166 -8.39 3.49 4.86
N TRP A 167 -9.38 2.63 5.07
CA TRP A 167 -9.28 1.22 4.68
C TRP A 167 -9.29 1.03 3.18
N ASP A 168 -10.09 1.82 2.44
CA ASP A 168 -10.04 1.83 0.98
C ASP A 168 -8.65 2.21 0.45
N ILE A 169 -8.00 3.23 1.03
CA ILE A 169 -6.61 3.55 0.73
C ILE A 169 -5.72 2.36 1.10
N GLY A 170 -5.86 1.81 2.30
CA GLY A 170 -5.02 0.72 2.82
C GLY A 170 -5.03 -0.52 1.92
N VAL A 171 -6.21 -0.95 1.50
CA VAL A 171 -6.38 -2.10 0.60
C VAL A 171 -6.01 -1.73 -0.84
N GLY A 172 -6.45 -0.56 -1.32
CA GLY A 172 -6.14 -0.07 -2.67
C GLY A 172 -4.65 0.14 -2.92
N MET A 173 -3.85 0.37 -1.87
CA MET A 173 -2.40 0.49 -2.00
C MET A 173 -1.72 -0.79 -2.46
N PHE A 174 -2.28 -1.98 -2.20
CA PHE A 174 -1.67 -3.21 -2.72
C PHE A 174 -1.61 -3.22 -4.24
N ASP A 175 -2.69 -2.81 -4.89
CA ASP A 175 -2.76 -2.75 -6.34
C ASP A 175 -1.78 -1.70 -6.88
N ARG A 176 -1.80 -0.50 -6.31
CA ARG A 176 -0.90 0.59 -6.71
C ARG A 176 0.57 0.21 -6.54
N LEU A 177 0.94 -0.50 -5.47
CA LEU A 177 2.30 -1.00 -5.25
C LEU A 177 2.69 -2.11 -6.23
N CYS A 178 1.73 -2.99 -6.57
CA CYS A 178 1.94 -4.03 -7.57
C CYS A 178 2.02 -3.46 -8.99
N ASP A 179 1.48 -2.28 -9.25
CA ASP A 179 1.52 -1.65 -10.58
C ASP A 179 2.84 -0.92 -10.85
N VAL A 180 3.62 -0.60 -9.81
CA VAL A 180 4.99 -0.09 -9.95
C VAL A 180 5.83 -1.13 -10.69
N GLY A 181 6.38 -0.74 -11.85
CA GLY A 181 7.20 -1.58 -12.71
C GLY A 181 6.44 -2.63 -13.53
N LEU A 182 5.10 -2.64 -13.51
CA LEU A 182 4.30 -3.72 -14.10
C LEU A 182 4.63 -4.02 -15.57
N ASN A 183 4.93 -3.00 -16.38
CA ASN A 183 5.22 -3.17 -17.81
C ASN A 183 6.59 -3.80 -18.08
N GLU A 184 7.51 -3.79 -17.09
CA GLU A 184 8.88 -4.29 -17.22
C GLU A 184 9.10 -5.56 -16.37
N ARG A 185 8.16 -5.87 -15.48
CA ARG A 185 8.28 -6.95 -14.51
C ARG A 185 8.01 -8.31 -15.16
N VAL A 186 8.88 -9.27 -14.87
CA VAL A 186 8.62 -10.69 -15.15
C VAL A 186 7.56 -11.20 -14.15
N PRO A 187 6.38 -11.68 -14.61
CA PRO A 187 5.37 -12.20 -13.71
C PRO A 187 5.89 -13.36 -12.87
N GLY A 188 5.52 -13.40 -11.59
CA GLY A 188 5.81 -14.55 -10.74
C GLY A 188 5.14 -15.82 -11.29
N ARG A 189 5.89 -16.92 -11.31
CA ARG A 189 5.36 -18.23 -11.72
C ARG A 189 4.70 -18.91 -10.53
N VAL A 190 3.41 -19.23 -10.65
CA VAL A 190 2.73 -20.09 -9.69
C VAL A 190 3.20 -21.53 -9.88
N MET A 191 3.62 -22.18 -8.80
CA MET A 191 4.00 -23.59 -8.85
C MET A 191 2.76 -24.48 -8.78
N GLU A 192 2.55 -25.31 -9.81
CA GLU A 192 1.39 -26.22 -9.89
C GLU A 192 1.34 -27.20 -8.71
N GLU A 193 2.50 -27.68 -8.27
CA GLU A 193 2.62 -28.53 -7.06
C GLU A 193 2.07 -27.82 -5.82
N SER A 194 2.31 -26.51 -5.68
CA SER A 194 1.75 -25.72 -4.59
C SER A 194 0.23 -25.62 -4.67
N LEU A 195 -0.33 -25.46 -5.87
CA LEU A 195 -1.79 -25.49 -6.06
C LEU A 195 -2.37 -26.85 -5.65
N MET A 196 -1.67 -27.95 -5.92
CA MET A 196 -2.10 -29.30 -5.52
C MET A 196 -2.15 -29.51 -4.00
N THR A 197 -1.44 -28.70 -3.22
CA THR A 197 -1.57 -28.73 -1.74
C THR A 197 -2.77 -27.94 -1.22
N MET A 198 -3.37 -27.09 -2.05
CA MET A 198 -4.53 -26.29 -1.69
C MET A 198 -5.83 -27.09 -1.89
N GLY A 199 -6.86 -26.80 -1.09
CA GLY A 199 -8.20 -27.38 -1.27
C GLY A 199 -8.79 -27.02 -2.65
N ALA A 200 -9.68 -27.87 -3.18
CA ALA A 200 -10.23 -27.74 -4.54
C ALA A 200 -10.86 -26.36 -4.83
N GLN A 201 -11.53 -25.77 -3.84
CA GLN A 201 -12.13 -24.43 -3.95
C GLN A 201 -11.08 -23.33 -4.13
N ALA A 202 -10.00 -23.38 -3.35
CA ALA A 202 -8.91 -22.42 -3.46
C ALA A 202 -8.13 -22.58 -4.78
N ARG A 203 -7.98 -23.81 -5.30
CA ARG A 203 -7.40 -24.05 -6.63
C ARG A 203 -8.20 -23.37 -7.74
N ALA A 204 -9.53 -23.47 -7.71
CA ALA A 204 -10.38 -22.84 -8.72
C ALA A 204 -10.21 -21.31 -8.76
N GLU A 205 -10.04 -20.67 -7.59
CA GLU A 205 -9.80 -19.23 -7.51
C GLU A 205 -8.47 -18.82 -8.14
N PHE A 206 -7.39 -19.56 -7.88
CA PHE A 206 -6.05 -19.21 -8.40
C PHE A 206 -5.79 -19.70 -9.82
N ALA A 207 -6.45 -20.76 -10.29
CA ALA A 207 -6.28 -21.28 -11.65
C ALA A 207 -7.03 -20.45 -12.70
N PHE A 208 -8.21 -19.90 -12.38
CA PHE A 208 -9.07 -19.26 -13.37
C PHE A 208 -9.13 -17.72 -13.29
N LYS A 209 -8.99 -17.11 -12.11
CA LYS A 209 -9.13 -15.65 -11.98
C LYS A 209 -7.96 -14.83 -12.55
N PRO A 210 -6.67 -15.23 -12.46
CA PRO A 210 -5.59 -14.42 -13.01
C PRO A 210 -5.69 -14.24 -14.53
N LEU A 211 -6.16 -15.28 -15.23
CA LEU A 211 -6.42 -15.23 -16.67
C LEU A 211 -7.56 -14.26 -17.01
N LEU A 212 -8.64 -14.27 -16.21
CA LEU A 212 -9.77 -13.36 -16.37
C LEU A 212 -9.40 -11.90 -16.06
N VAL A 213 -8.63 -11.65 -14.99
CA VAL A 213 -8.19 -10.30 -14.61
C VAL A 213 -7.20 -9.74 -15.63
N TRP A 214 -6.29 -10.56 -16.16
CA TRP A 214 -5.40 -10.17 -17.26
C TRP A 214 -6.17 -9.86 -18.55
N LEU A 215 -7.16 -10.70 -18.91
CA LEU A 215 -8.06 -10.44 -20.04
C LEU A 215 -8.85 -9.15 -19.86
N VAL A 216 -9.47 -8.92 -18.70
CA VAL A 216 -10.28 -7.73 -18.42
C VAL A 216 -9.43 -6.45 -18.40
N ASN A 217 -8.24 -6.49 -17.79
CA ASN A 217 -7.34 -5.33 -17.76
C ASN A 217 -6.64 -5.09 -19.12
N GLY A 218 -6.37 -6.14 -19.89
CA GLY A 218 -5.90 -6.05 -21.28
C GLY A 218 -6.96 -5.40 -22.19
N LEU A 219 -8.23 -5.77 -22.03
CA LEU A 219 -9.35 -5.18 -22.78
C LEU A 219 -9.61 -3.70 -22.42
N ARG A 220 -9.36 -3.28 -21.17
CA ARG A 220 -9.48 -1.86 -20.75
C ARG A 220 -8.37 -0.96 -21.33
N LYS A 221 -7.25 -1.53 -21.80
CA LYS A 221 -6.14 -0.79 -22.42
C LYS A 221 -6.24 -0.70 -23.95
N LEU A 222 -7.25 -1.29 -24.59
CA LEU A 222 -7.48 -1.11 -26.01
C LEU A 222 -8.00 0.30 -26.30
N PRO A 223 -7.49 0.99 -27.35
CA PRO A 223 -8.05 2.27 -27.77
C PRO A 223 -9.54 2.07 -28.10
N LYS A 224 -10.39 2.96 -27.59
CA LYS A 224 -11.81 2.94 -27.93
C LYS A 224 -11.95 3.10 -29.46
N PRO A 225 -12.79 2.30 -30.12
CA PRO A 225 -13.04 2.47 -31.54
C PRO A 225 -13.56 3.89 -31.79
N ALA A 226 -13.02 4.51 -32.85
CA ALA A 226 -13.32 5.87 -33.30
C ALA A 226 -14.78 6.03 -33.73
#